data_AF-A0A915DCW0-F1
#
_entry.id   AF-A0A915DCW0-F1
#
_cell.length_a   1.000
_cell.length_b   1.000
_cell.length_c   1.000
_cell.angle_alpha   90.00
_cell.angle_beta   90.00
_cell.angle_gamma   90.00
#
_symmetry.space_group_name_H-M   'P 1'
#
loop_
_entity.id
_entity.type
_entity.pdbx_description
1 polymer ?
#
loop_
_entity_poly.entity_id
_entity_poly.type
_entity_poly.pdbx_seq_one_letter_code
_entity_poly.pdbx_strand_id
1 'polypeptide(L)'
;MVAQEVKIHEVWCSNLEEEFVKIRSIIDSYPYVAMDTEFPGVVATPIGQFRSKEDFNYQQLLCNVNVLKLIQVGITLMDHEGRLPPTMTSGSLTSILVLEMIYIPQSPLSY
;
A
#
# COMPACT_ATOMS: atom_id res chain seq x y z
N MET A 1 -30.12 7.99 -0.78
CA MET A 1 -28.80 7.34 -0.82
C MET A 1 -28.02 7.88 0.36
N VAL A 2 -27.71 7.06 1.35
CA VAL A 2 -26.83 7.49 2.46
C VAL A 2 -25.41 7.34 1.94
N ALA A 3 -24.67 8.44 1.82
CA ALA A 3 -23.25 8.37 1.50
C ALA A 3 -22.54 7.72 2.69
N GLN A 4 -21.87 6.59 2.46
CA GLN A 4 -21.00 6.00 3.47
C GLN A 4 -19.80 6.93 3.64
N GLU A 5 -19.55 7.41 4.86
CA GLU A 5 -18.42 8.28 5.16
C GLU A 5 -17.12 7.47 5.02
N VAL A 6 -16.27 7.87 4.07
CA VAL A 6 -14.97 7.24 3.81
C VAL A 6 -13.93 7.96 4.66
N LYS A 7 -13.16 7.22 5.47
CA LYS A 7 -12.05 7.80 6.23
C LYS A 7 -10.75 7.04 6.02
N ILE A 8 -9.70 7.80 5.74
CA ILE A 8 -8.35 7.30 5.55
C ILE A 8 -7.62 7.30 6.90
N HIS A 9 -6.89 6.22 7.19
CA HIS A 9 -5.93 6.19 8.29
C HIS A 9 -4.52 6.28 7.76
N GLU A 10 -3.79 7.24 8.31
CA GLU A 10 -2.36 7.33 8.14
C GLU A 10 -1.68 6.35 9.08
N VAL A 11 -0.92 5.42 8.50
CA VAL A 11 -0.23 4.38 9.24
C VAL A 11 1.26 4.61 9.15
N TRP A 12 1.83 4.77 10.34
CA TRP A 12 3.21 5.09 10.63
C TRP A 12 3.82 3.98 11.47
N CYS A 13 5.14 4.01 11.66
CA CYS A 13 5.85 3.04 12.51
C CYS A 13 5.25 2.93 13.93
N SER A 14 4.75 4.03 14.49
CA SER A 14 4.18 4.08 15.85
C SER A 14 2.83 3.37 16.00
N ASN A 15 1.99 3.31 14.97
CA ASN A 15 0.64 2.71 15.01
C ASN A 15 0.46 1.53 14.04
N LEU A 16 1.54 1.09 13.37
CA LEU A 16 1.52 -0.02 12.41
C LEU A 16 0.86 -1.28 12.99
N GLU A 17 1.32 -1.73 14.16
CA GLU A 17 0.79 -2.96 14.77
C GLU A 17 -0.68 -2.81 15.17
N GLU A 18 -1.07 -1.64 15.69
CA GLU A 18 -2.46 -1.36 16.08
C GLU A 18 -3.40 -1.46 14.86
N GLU A 19 -3.02 -0.87 13.73
CA GLU A 19 -3.82 -0.92 12.51
C GLU A 19 -3.84 -2.33 11.91
N PHE A 20 -2.74 -3.08 11.97
CA PHE A 20 -2.73 -4.48 11.53
C PHE A 20 -3.56 -5.41 12.43
N VAL A 21 -3.70 -5.12 13.73
CA VAL A 21 -4.68 -5.82 14.59
C VAL A 21 -6.10 -5.57 14.09
N LYS A 22 -6.45 -4.33 13.73
CA LYS A 22 -7.78 -3.97 13.20
C LYS A 22 -8.03 -4.63 11.85
N ILE A 23 -7.06 -4.67 10.95
CA ILE A 23 -7.17 -5.40 9.67
C ILE A 23 -7.46 -6.88 9.91
N ARG A 24 -6.69 -7.51 10.80
CA ARG A 24 -6.84 -8.94 11.12
C ARG A 24 -8.22 -9.27 11.67
N SER A 25 -8.88 -8.37 12.41
CA SER A 25 -10.22 -8.63 12.95
C SER A 25 -11.34 -8.48 11.93
N ILE A 26 -11.12 -7.78 10.82
CA ILE A 26 -12.16 -7.48 9.81
C ILE A 26 -11.96 -8.21 8.48
N ILE A 27 -10.76 -8.71 8.18
CA ILE A 27 -10.43 -9.36 6.89
C ILE A 27 -11.34 -10.55 6.55
N ASP A 28 -11.79 -11.31 7.56
CA ASP A 28 -12.70 -12.44 7.35
C ASP A 28 -14.10 -12.00 6.87
N SER A 29 -14.55 -10.81 7.30
CA SER A 29 -15.84 -10.23 6.89
C SER A 29 -15.74 -9.36 5.63
N TYR A 30 -14.57 -8.76 5.39
CA TYR A 30 -14.28 -7.86 4.27
C TYR A 30 -13.04 -8.37 3.49
N PRO A 31 -13.16 -9.51 2.77
CA PRO A 31 -12.00 -10.20 2.21
C PRO A 31 -11.48 -9.62 0.89
N TYR A 32 -12.20 -8.68 0.26
CA TYR A 32 -11.77 -8.07 -0.99
C TYR A 32 -10.84 -6.90 -0.71
N VAL A 33 -9.62 -6.96 -1.26
CA VAL A 33 -8.57 -5.95 -1.06
C VAL A 33 -8.34 -5.17 -2.34
N ALA A 34 -8.59 -3.86 -2.32
CA ALA A 34 -8.04 -2.94 -3.32
C ALA A 34 -6.71 -2.37 -2.81
N MET A 35 -5.70 -2.32 -3.69
CA MET A 35 -4.35 -1.90 -3.34
C MET A 35 -3.84 -0.87 -4.36
N ASP A 36 -3.09 0.11 -3.88
CA ASP A 36 -2.31 1.01 -4.71
C ASP A 36 -0.95 1.31 -4.06
N THR A 37 0.02 1.76 -4.84
CA THR A 37 1.37 2.05 -4.32
C THR A 37 1.99 3.29 -4.96
N GLU A 38 2.67 4.10 -4.16
CA GLU A 38 3.45 5.25 -4.64
C GLU A 38 4.94 4.99 -4.46
N PHE A 39 5.71 5.23 -5.51
CA PHE A 39 7.17 5.09 -5.56
C PHE A 39 7.76 6.16 -6.48
N PRO A 40 9.07 6.45 -6.41
CA PRO A 40 9.70 7.57 -7.13
C PRO A 40 9.91 7.28 -8.64
N GLY A 41 8.85 6.84 -9.32
CA GLY A 41 8.76 6.71 -10.77
C GLY A 41 9.74 5.72 -11.39
N VAL A 42 10.18 6.03 -12.62
CA VAL A 42 11.13 5.22 -13.39
C VAL A 42 12.44 5.98 -13.49
N VAL A 43 13.51 5.40 -12.93
CA VAL A 43 14.86 5.98 -12.88
C VAL A 43 15.87 5.24 -13.74
N ALA A 44 15.57 4.00 -14.14
CA ALA A 44 16.44 3.17 -14.96
C ALA A 44 15.68 2.53 -16.11
N THR A 45 16.33 2.44 -17.27
CA THR A 45 15.86 1.70 -18.43
C THR A 45 16.79 0.52 -18.65
N PRO A 46 16.28 -0.73 -18.74
CA PRO A 46 17.12 -1.90 -18.94
C PRO A 46 17.79 -1.82 -20.33
N ILE A 47 19.08 -2.18 -20.40
CA ILE A 47 19.86 -2.21 -21.65
C ILE A 47 20.00 -3.66 -22.09
N GLY A 48 19.68 -3.98 -23.34
CA GLY A 48 19.84 -5.32 -23.89
C GLY A 48 18.93 -5.63 -25.07
N GLN A 49 18.98 -6.89 -25.52
CA GLN A 49 17.99 -7.43 -26.45
C GLN A 49 16.83 -8.05 -25.68
N PHE A 50 15.62 -7.65 -26.01
CA PHE A 50 14.39 -8.16 -25.40
C PHE A 50 13.64 -9.03 -26.39
N ARG A 51 13.06 -10.13 -25.91
CA ARG A 51 12.36 -11.10 -26.77
C ARG A 51 11.01 -10.59 -27.27
N SER A 52 10.39 -9.69 -26.51
CA SER A 52 9.13 -9.03 -26.85
C SER A 52 8.97 -7.71 -26.09
N LYS A 53 7.89 -6.98 -26.37
CA LYS A 53 7.54 -5.75 -25.64
C LYS A 53 7.18 -6.05 -24.17
N GLU A 54 6.55 -7.20 -23.91
CA GLU A 54 6.16 -7.65 -22.57
C GLU A 54 7.41 -7.97 -21.74
N ASP A 55 8.40 -8.61 -22.34
CA ASP A 55 9.70 -8.88 -21.71
C ASP A 55 10.41 -7.57 -21.35
N PHE A 56 10.45 -6.59 -22.27
CA PHE A 56 10.97 -5.26 -21.97
C PHE A 56 10.22 -4.57 -20.82
N ASN A 57 8.88 -4.58 -20.83
CA ASN A 57 8.07 -3.96 -19.77
C ASN A 57 8.33 -4.61 -18.41
N TYR A 58 8.45 -5.94 -18.36
CA TYR A 58 8.77 -6.66 -17.15
C TYR A 58 10.18 -6.32 -16.64
N GLN A 59 11.18 -6.31 -17.52
CA GLN A 59 12.54 -5.93 -17.13
C GLN A 59 12.63 -4.48 -16.65
N GLN A 60 11.84 -3.59 -17.25
CA GLN A 60 11.76 -2.19 -16.81
C GLN A 60 11.10 -2.07 -15.44
N LEU A 61 10.02 -2.81 -15.18
CA LEU A 61 9.43 -2.86 -13.84
C LEU A 61 10.43 -3.42 -12.82
N LEU A 62 11.04 -4.57 -13.13
CA LEU A 62 11.96 -5.28 -12.25
C LEU A 62 13.16 -4.41 -11.85
N CYS A 63 13.82 -3.75 -12.82
CA CYS A 63 15.01 -2.98 -12.51
C CYS A 63 14.70 -1.77 -11.62
N ASN A 64 13.54 -1.12 -11.80
CA ASN A 64 13.15 0.01 -10.97
C ASN A 64 12.66 -0.43 -9.59
N VAL A 65 11.85 -1.48 -9.50
CA VAL A 65 11.37 -2.02 -8.21
C VAL A 65 12.53 -2.48 -7.33
N ASN A 66 13.59 -3.05 -7.91
CA ASN A 66 14.76 -3.50 -7.14
C ASN A 66 15.63 -2.36 -6.59
N VAL A 67 15.60 -1.19 -7.22
CA VAL A 67 16.48 -0.05 -6.87
C VAL A 67 15.74 1.01 -6.06
N LEU A 68 14.43 1.14 -6.28
CA LEU A 68 13.61 2.17 -5.66
C LEU A 68 13.00 1.68 -4.35
N LYS A 69 12.87 2.62 -3.42
CA LYS A 69 12.15 2.40 -2.16
C LYS A 69 10.70 2.85 -2.35
N LEU A 70 9.79 2.03 -1.85
CA LEU A 70 8.36 2.33 -1.77
C LEU A 70 8.13 3.55 -0.86
N ILE A 71 7.25 4.45 -1.25
CA ILE A 71 6.88 5.64 -0.46
C ILE A 71 5.59 5.35 0.30
N GLN A 72 4.57 4.85 -0.41
CA GLN A 72 3.27 4.54 0.19
C GLN A 72 2.67 3.24 -0.32
N VAL A 73 1.84 2.62 0.52
CA VAL A 73 0.91 1.55 0.13
C VAL A 73 -0.48 1.91 0.61
N GLY A 74 -1.43 2.02 -0.32
CA GLY A 74 -2.86 2.14 -0.06
C GLY A 74 -3.52 0.76 0.00
N ILE A 75 -4.32 0.49 1.03
CA ILE A 75 -5.11 -0.74 1.16
C ILE A 75 -6.54 -0.40 1.56
N THR A 76 -7.52 -0.89 0.79
CA THR A 76 -8.96 -0.79 1.08
C THR A 76 -9.58 -2.18 1.18
N LEU A 77 -10.39 -2.40 2.21
CA LEU A 77 -11.10 -3.66 2.45
C LEU A 77 -12.58 -3.53 2.10
N MET A 78 -13.14 -4.55 1.45
CA MET A 78 -14.53 -4.59 1.00
C MET A 78 -15.14 -5.98 1.18
N ASP A 79 -16.47 -6.03 1.32
CA ASP A 79 -17.22 -7.28 1.26
C ASP A 79 -17.61 -7.64 -0.19
N HIS A 80 -18.30 -8.77 -0.35
CA HIS A 80 -18.76 -9.27 -1.66
C HIS A 80 -19.79 -8.36 -2.37
N GLU A 81 -20.42 -7.44 -1.64
CA GLU A 81 -21.36 -6.45 -2.19
C GLU A 81 -20.64 -5.11 -2.47
N GLY A 82 -19.32 -5.04 -2.29
CA GLY A 82 -18.51 -3.84 -2.49
C GLY A 82 -18.66 -2.82 -1.36
N ARG A 83 -19.18 -3.21 -0.20
CA ARG A 83 -19.36 -2.31 0.95
C ARG A 83 -18.11 -2.26 1.80
N LEU A 84 -17.84 -1.09 2.36
CA LEU A 84 -16.74 -0.87 3.29
C LEU A 84 -17.11 -1.33 4.71
N PRO A 85 -16.11 -1.72 5.53
CA PRO A 85 -16.34 -2.07 6.93
C PRO A 85 -17.03 -0.95 7.70
N PRO A 86 -18.00 -1.26 8.60
CA PRO A 86 -18.66 -0.28 9.42
C PRO A 86 -17.70 0.34 10.43
N THR A 87 -17.90 1.64 10.68
CA THR A 87 -17.14 2.43 11.64
C THR A 87 -17.25 1.84 13.05
N MET A 88 -16.17 1.27 13.57
CA MET A 88 -16.08 0.86 14.98
C MET A 88 -15.67 2.06 15.84
N THR A 89 -16.61 2.74 16.51
CA THR A 89 -16.31 3.77 17.53
C THR A 89 -16.23 3.09 18.91
N SER A 90 -15.14 3.24 19.67
CA SER A 90 -14.72 4.46 20.34
C SER A 90 -13.30 4.91 19.94
N GLY A 91 -13.18 5.97 19.13
CA GLY A 91 -11.97 6.81 19.14
C GLY A 91 -11.19 7.02 17.84
N SER A 92 -11.26 6.18 16.79
CA SER A 92 -10.53 6.44 15.53
C SER A 92 -11.07 5.70 14.29
N LEU A 93 -11.02 6.42 13.16
CA LEU A 93 -11.73 6.32 11.85
C LEU A 93 -11.29 5.34 10.73
N THR A 94 -11.85 4.14 10.47
CA THR A 94 -11.32 3.19 9.42
C THR A 94 -12.08 3.09 8.10
N SER A 95 -11.40 3.33 6.97
CA SER A 95 -11.20 2.45 5.79
C SER A 95 -10.40 3.19 4.68
N ILE A 96 -9.08 3.08 4.77
CA ILE A 96 -8.02 3.02 3.74
C ILE A 96 -6.75 3.10 4.59
N LEU A 97 -5.93 2.04 4.67
CA LEU A 97 -4.58 2.22 5.19
C LEU A 97 -3.77 2.88 4.09
N VAL A 98 -3.40 4.14 4.27
CA VAL A 98 -2.21 4.67 3.62
C VAL A 98 -1.07 4.40 4.58
N LEU A 99 -0.30 3.35 4.30
CA LEU A 99 0.99 3.13 4.92
C LEU A 99 1.96 4.14 4.32
N GLU A 100 2.14 5.29 4.97
CA GLU A 100 3.29 6.14 4.72
C GLU A 100 4.51 5.53 5.42
N MET A 101 5.24 4.68 4.69
CA MET A 101 6.59 4.33 5.10
C MET A 101 7.50 5.48 4.66
N ILE A 102 7.45 6.62 5.37
CA ILE A 102 8.52 7.61 5.23
C ILE A 102 9.81 6.90 5.62
N TYR A 103 10.69 6.78 4.64
CA TYR A 103 12.06 6.36 4.82
C TYR A 103 12.70 7.21 5.93
N ILE A 104 12.90 6.61 7.11
CA ILE A 104 13.85 7.13 8.08
C ILE A 104 15.22 6.71 7.55
N PRO A 105 16.07 7.62 7.05
CA PRO A 105 17.46 7.29 6.81
C PRO A 105 18.07 6.86 8.15
N GLN A 106 18.21 5.55 8.36
CA GLN A 106 19.23 5.07 9.27
C GLN A 106 20.54 5.62 8.73
N SER A 107 21.29 6.29 9.61
CA SER A 107 22.45 7.12 9.25
C SER A 107 23.38 6.42 8.25
N PRO A 108 24.00 7.16 7.33
CA PRO A 108 25.06 6.57 6.52
C PRO A 108 26.18 6.15 7.49
N LEU A 109 26.74 4.96 7.26
CA LEU A 109 27.97 4.39 7.83
C LEU A 109 27.74 3.12 8.67
N SER A 110 27.83 1.98 7.99
CA SER A 110 28.81 0.95 8.36
C SER A 110 29.08 0.08 7.14
N TYR A 111 30.34 0.10 6.70
CA TYR A 111 30.91 -0.72 5.62
C TYR A 111 30.80 -2.22 5.92
#